data_AF-A0AAE9MEJ3-F1
#
_entry.id   AF-A0AAE9MEJ3-F1
#
_cell.length_a   1.000
_cell.length_b   1.000
_cell.length_c   1.000
_cell.angle_alpha   90.00
_cell.angle_beta   90.00
_cell.angle_gamma   90.00
#
_symmetry.space_group_name_H-M   'P 1'
#
loop_
_entity.id
_entity.type
_entity.pdbx_description
1 polymer ?
#
loop_
_entity_poly.entity_id
_entity_poly.type
_entity_poly.pdbx_seq_one_letter_code
_entity_poly.pdbx_strand_id
1 'polypeptide(L)'
;MNELNAYDDALSDNIATLQRLLASHQYEEALACMDERLAIITALTDFSRQQTIESTEMATLVRCQLAKEQILRSQVDAFKKEIATQLVTLSRANKAKSSYRVNRQP
;
A
#
# COMPACT_ATOMS: atom_id res chain seq x y z
N MET A 1 -22.36 -13.98 10.15
CA MET A 1 -21.52 -13.19 11.08
C MET A 1 -20.05 -13.62 11.05
N ASN A 2 -19.68 -14.90 11.19
CA ASN A 2 -18.27 -15.31 11.20
C ASN A 2 -17.48 -15.00 9.91
N GLU A 3 -18.07 -15.15 8.72
CA GLU A 3 -17.36 -14.85 7.45
C GLU A 3 -17.13 -13.36 7.22
N LEU A 4 -18.11 -12.50 7.55
CA LEU A 4 -17.94 -11.05 7.37
C LEU A 4 -16.85 -10.50 8.30
N ASN A 5 -16.77 -11.02 9.53
CA ASN A 5 -15.67 -10.70 10.45
C ASN A 5 -14.33 -11.18 9.92
N ALA A 6 -14.26 -12.38 9.30
CA ALA A 6 -13.03 -12.88 8.70
C ALA A 6 -12.53 -11.98 7.56
N TYR A 7 -13.43 -11.38 6.77
CA TYR A 7 -13.04 -10.38 5.77
C TYR A 7 -12.54 -9.08 6.40
N ASP A 8 -13.15 -8.62 7.50
CA ASP A 8 -12.68 -7.42 8.21
C ASP A 8 -11.28 -7.63 8.81
N ASP A 9 -11.06 -8.79 9.43
CA ASP A 9 -9.77 -9.19 10.00
C ASP A 9 -8.72 -9.29 8.90
N ALA A 10 -9.00 -10.03 7.80
CA ALA A 10 -8.07 -10.19 6.69
C ALA A 10 -7.68 -8.84 6.05
N LEU A 11 -8.63 -7.94 5.85
CA LEU A 11 -8.34 -6.61 5.32
C LEU A 11 -7.53 -5.75 6.32
N SER A 12 -7.76 -5.91 7.62
CA SER A 12 -7.03 -5.18 8.66
C SER A 12 -5.59 -5.69 8.82
N ASP A 13 -5.40 -7.00 8.83
CA ASP A 13 -4.09 -7.65 8.89
C ASP A 13 -3.25 -7.33 7.64
N ASN A 14 -3.90 -7.29 6.48
CA ASN A 14 -3.27 -6.88 5.23
C ASN A 14 -2.78 -5.42 5.30
N ILE A 15 -3.57 -4.47 5.83
CA ILE A 15 -3.10 -3.08 6.05
C ILE A 15 -1.89 -3.05 6.99
N ALA A 16 -1.96 -3.75 8.12
CA ALA A 16 -0.85 -3.79 9.08
C ALA A 16 0.43 -4.35 8.46
N THR A 17 0.29 -5.38 7.61
CA THR A 17 1.41 -5.97 6.86
C THR A 17 1.96 -5.01 5.83
N LEU A 18 1.11 -4.37 5.03
CA LEU A 18 1.52 -3.39 4.05
C LEU A 18 2.28 -2.21 4.69
N GLN A 19 1.79 -1.70 5.83
CA GLN A 19 2.47 -0.64 6.58
C GLN A 19 3.87 -1.05 7.02
N ARG A 20 4.02 -2.28 7.53
CA ARG A 20 5.32 -2.84 7.95
C ARG A 20 6.28 -2.98 6.76
N LEU A 21 5.79 -3.48 5.62
CA LEU A 21 6.58 -3.67 4.41
C LEU A 21 7.05 -2.32 3.85
N LEU A 22 6.17 -1.33 3.77
CA LEU A 22 6.50 0.02 3.32
C LEU A 22 7.55 0.67 4.24
N ALA A 23 7.38 0.59 5.55
CA ALA A 23 8.37 1.11 6.52
C ALA A 23 9.73 0.41 6.40
N SER A 24 9.73 -0.87 6.02
CA SER A 24 10.95 -1.67 5.82
C SER A 24 11.53 -1.56 4.40
N HIS A 25 10.95 -0.71 3.54
CA HIS A 25 11.35 -0.53 2.14
C HIS A 25 11.26 -1.83 1.29
N GLN A 26 10.42 -2.78 1.71
CA GLN A 26 10.16 -4.05 1.00
C GLN A 26 9.07 -3.84 -0.05
N TYR A 27 9.42 -3.15 -1.14
CA TYR A 27 8.43 -2.69 -2.12
C TYR A 27 7.83 -3.79 -2.99
N GLU A 28 8.59 -4.83 -3.32
CA GLU A 28 8.07 -5.96 -4.10
C GLU A 28 7.04 -6.76 -3.30
N GLU A 29 7.35 -7.05 -2.03
CA GLU A 29 6.43 -7.70 -1.11
C GLU A 29 5.22 -6.81 -0.80
N ALA A 30 5.41 -5.49 -0.72
CA ALA A 30 4.32 -4.53 -0.57
C ALA A 30 3.37 -4.58 -1.77
N LEU A 31 3.88 -4.71 -3.00
CA LEU A 31 3.06 -4.88 -4.20
C LEU A 31 2.28 -6.20 -4.16
N ALA A 32 2.93 -7.31 -3.81
CA ALA A 32 2.25 -8.60 -3.65
C ALA A 32 1.14 -8.54 -2.57
N CYS A 33 1.39 -7.83 -1.48
CA CYS A 33 0.40 -7.58 -0.42
C CYS A 33 -0.81 -6.76 -0.94
N MET A 34 -0.59 -5.82 -1.88
CA MET A 34 -1.68 -5.10 -2.54
C MET A 34 -2.48 -5.98 -3.50
N ASP A 35 -1.84 -6.90 -4.21
CA ASP A 35 -2.54 -7.87 -5.06
C ASP A 35 -3.45 -8.80 -4.22
N GLU A 36 -2.94 -9.27 -3.08
CA GLU A 36 -3.74 -10.04 -2.10
C GLU A 36 -4.95 -9.22 -1.61
N ARG A 37 -4.73 -7.93 -1.31
CA ARG A 37 -5.81 -7.03 -0.89
C ARG A 37 -6.93 -6.94 -1.93
N LEU A 38 -6.57 -6.78 -3.20
CA LEU A 38 -7.53 -6.72 -4.30
C LEU A 38 -8.32 -8.03 -4.40
N ALA A 39 -7.66 -9.18 -4.23
CA ALA A 39 -8.32 -10.48 -4.22
C ALA A 39 -9.32 -10.61 -3.06
N ILE A 40 -8.98 -10.14 -1.85
CA ILE A 40 -9.89 -10.14 -0.69
C ILE A 40 -11.11 -9.26 -0.96
N ILE A 41 -10.92 -8.06 -1.53
CA ILE A 41 -12.02 -7.14 -1.89
C ILE A 41 -12.94 -7.75 -2.95
N THR A 42 -12.37 -8.43 -3.96
CA THR A 42 -13.15 -9.15 -4.97
C THR A 42 -13.99 -10.26 -4.32
N ALA A 43 -13.39 -11.08 -3.47
CA ALA A 43 -14.09 -12.15 -2.76
C ALA A 43 -15.22 -11.61 -1.86
N LEU A 44 -14.97 -10.53 -1.11
CA LEU A 44 -16.00 -9.84 -0.32
C LEU A 44 -17.12 -9.27 -1.19
N THR A 45 -16.79 -8.73 -2.36
CA THR A 45 -17.78 -8.21 -3.30
C THR A 45 -18.70 -9.32 -3.78
N ASP A 46 -18.14 -10.47 -4.16
CA ASP A 46 -18.93 -11.61 -4.62
C ASP A 46 -19.74 -12.23 -3.49
N PHE A 47 -19.16 -12.32 -2.29
CA PHE A 47 -19.85 -12.72 -1.07
C PHE A 47 -21.09 -11.86 -0.79
N SER A 48 -20.94 -10.52 -0.90
CA SER A 48 -22.05 -9.57 -0.69
C SER A 48 -23.21 -9.73 -1.68
N ARG A 49 -22.93 -10.25 -2.89
CA ARG A 49 -23.95 -10.49 -3.92
C ARG A 49 -24.69 -11.81 -3.72
N GLN A 50 -24.04 -12.80 -3.12
CA GLN A 50 -24.54 -14.17 -2.97
C GLN A 50 -25.36 -14.36 -1.70
N GLN A 51 -24.84 -13.89 -0.57
CA GLN A 51 -25.59 -13.90 0.68
C GLN A 51 -26.41 -12.61 0.71
N THR A 52 -27.73 -12.70 0.91
CA THR A 52 -28.59 -11.57 1.29
C THR A 52 -28.20 -11.05 2.68
N ILE A 53 -26.96 -10.59 2.82
CA ILE A 53 -26.43 -9.98 4.03
C ILE A 53 -27.22 -8.71 4.24
N GLU A 54 -27.63 -8.47 5.48
CA GLU A 54 -28.23 -7.22 5.90
C GLU A 54 -27.34 -6.06 5.43
N SER A 55 -27.88 -5.23 4.54
CA SER A 55 -27.18 -4.12 3.88
C SER A 55 -26.41 -3.24 4.88
N THR A 56 -26.91 -3.14 6.12
CA THR A 56 -26.33 -2.33 7.20
C THR A 56 -24.97 -2.83 7.72
N GLU A 57 -24.78 -4.14 7.89
CA GLU A 57 -23.51 -4.70 8.37
C GLU A 57 -22.43 -4.54 7.29
N MET A 58 -22.78 -4.89 6.04
CA MET A 58 -21.91 -4.70 4.89
C MET A 58 -21.55 -3.23 4.68
N ALA A 59 -22.52 -2.32 4.75
CA ALA A 59 -22.27 -0.88 4.62
C ALA A 59 -21.37 -0.36 5.74
N THR A 60 -21.47 -0.91 6.95
CA THR A 60 -20.60 -0.53 8.06
C THR A 60 -19.17 -0.99 7.82
N LEU A 61 -18.96 -2.25 7.43
CA LEU A 61 -17.63 -2.76 7.08
C LEU A 61 -17.00 -1.94 5.95
N VAL A 62 -17.74 -1.70 4.86
CA VAL A 62 -17.25 -0.91 3.72
C VAL A 62 -16.82 0.49 4.14
N ARG A 63 -17.61 1.19 4.98
CA ARG A 63 -17.23 2.51 5.50
C ARG A 63 -15.96 2.45 6.34
N CYS A 64 -15.85 1.49 7.25
CA CYS A 64 -14.67 1.32 8.09
C CYS A 64 -13.42 1.04 7.26
N GLN A 65 -13.52 0.13 6.29
CA GLN A 65 -12.40 -0.22 5.41
C GLN A 65 -12.02 0.92 4.46
N LEU A 66 -13.00 1.68 3.94
CA LEU A 66 -12.73 2.86 3.13
C LEU A 66 -11.94 3.93 3.90
N ALA A 67 -12.28 4.17 5.17
CA ALA A 67 -11.55 5.12 6.01
C ALA A 67 -10.09 4.67 6.22
N LYS A 68 -9.87 3.37 6.47
CA LYS A 68 -8.52 2.80 6.59
C LYS A 68 -7.72 2.97 5.28
N GLU A 69 -8.36 2.78 4.12
CA GLU A 69 -7.70 2.98 2.82
C GLU A 69 -7.29 4.40 2.52
N GLN A 70 -8.09 5.38 2.94
CA GLN A 70 -7.73 6.78 2.76
C GLN A 70 -6.47 7.13 3.57
N ILE A 71 -6.33 6.57 4.77
CA ILE A 71 -5.13 6.73 5.60
C ILE A 71 -3.93 6.06 4.92
N LEU A 72 -4.08 4.79 4.50
CA LEU A 72 -3.02 4.04 3.83
C LEU A 72 -2.54 4.76 2.56
N ARG A 73 -3.45 5.27 1.74
CA ARG A 73 -3.12 6.02 0.52
C ARG A 73 -2.26 7.25 0.82
N SER A 74 -2.58 7.98 1.88
CA SER A 74 -1.80 9.14 2.32
C SER A 74 -0.37 8.74 2.73
N GLN A 75 -0.20 7.58 3.37
CA GLN A 75 1.11 7.03 3.72
C GLN A 75 1.91 6.63 2.47
N VAL A 76 1.28 5.92 1.53
CA VAL A 76 1.90 5.52 0.26
C VAL A 76 2.36 6.76 -0.54
N ASP A 77 1.56 7.82 -0.57
CA ASP A 77 1.94 9.06 -1.25
C ASP A 77 3.14 9.76 -0.58
N ALA A 78 3.25 9.69 0.75
CA ALA A 78 4.44 10.15 1.46
C ALA A 78 5.69 9.34 1.07
N PHE A 79 5.58 8.01 1.02
CA PHE A 79 6.69 7.14 0.58
C PHE A 79 7.12 7.44 -0.86
N LYS A 80 6.18 7.62 -1.80
CA LYS A 80 6.51 8.01 -3.19
C LYS A 80 7.31 9.30 -3.25
N LYS A 81 6.92 10.31 -2.45
CA LYS A 81 7.62 11.59 -2.36
C LYS A 81 9.03 11.43 -1.79
N GLU A 82 9.19 10.57 -0.79
CA GLU A 82 10.49 10.24 -0.22
C GLU A 82 11.41 9.60 -1.26
N ILE A 83 10.95 8.54 -1.94
CA ILE A 83 11.71 7.87 -3.01
C ILE A 83 12.12 8.87 -4.10
N ALA A 84 11.21 9.73 -4.55
CA ALA A 84 11.52 10.76 -5.54
C ALA A 84 12.63 11.71 -5.06
N THR A 85 12.61 12.09 -3.78
CA THR A 85 13.64 12.95 -3.18
C THR A 85 15.00 12.26 -3.12
N GLN A 86 15.02 10.99 -2.74
CA GLN A 86 16.24 10.17 -2.72
C GLN A 86 16.84 10.04 -4.13
N LEU A 87 16.01 9.79 -5.15
CA LEU A 87 16.45 9.69 -6.55
C LEU A 87 17.06 11.00 -7.08
N VAL A 88 16.45 12.15 -6.77
CA VAL A 88 17.00 13.47 -7.13
C VAL A 88 18.36 13.69 -6.46
N THR A 89 18.47 13.33 -5.18
CA THR A 89 19.71 13.47 -4.41
C THR A 89 20.83 12.61 -4.99
N LEU A 90 20.55 11.34 -5.30
CA LEU A 90 21.49 10.44 -5.96
C LEU A 90 21.92 10.96 -7.34
N SER A 91 20.97 11.47 -8.13
CA SER A 91 21.26 12.04 -9.44
C SER A 91 22.20 13.24 -9.36
N ARG A 92 21.97 14.15 -8.40
CA ARG A 92 22.85 15.30 -8.14
C ARG A 92 24.24 14.86 -7.69
N ALA A 93 24.33 13.91 -6.76
CA ALA A 93 25.60 13.37 -6.29
C ALA A 93 26.40 12.70 -7.43
N ASN A 94 25.73 11.97 -8.31
CA ASN A 94 26.35 11.36 -9.49
C ASN A 94 26.85 12.42 -10.49
N LYS A 95 26.10 13.50 -10.70
CA LYS A 95 26.51 14.62 -11.55
C LYS A 95 27.76 15.30 -11.00
N ALA A 96 27.80 15.56 -9.69
CA ALA A 96 28.97 16.14 -9.02
C ALA A 96 30.21 15.23 -9.10
N LYS A 97 30.05 13.91 -8.89
CA LYS A 97 31.14 12.93 -9.05
C LYS A 97 31.66 12.86 -10.49
N SER A 98 30.77 12.93 -11.48
CA SER A 98 31.14 12.96 -12.90
C SER A 98 31.96 14.21 -13.24
N SER A 99 31.49 15.40 -12.84
CA SER A 99 32.21 16.67 -13.02
C SER A 99 33.61 16.65 -12.38
N TYR A 100 33.75 16.05 -11.19
CA TYR A 100 35.06 15.91 -10.53
C TYR A 100 36.01 14.93 -11.24
N ARG A 101 35.48 13.89 -11.91
CA ARG A 101 36.29 12.92 -12.67
C ARG A 101 36.81 13.52 -13.99
N VAL A 102 36.01 14.31 -14.68
CA VAL A 102 36.40 15.00 -15.93
C VAL A 102 37.51 16.01 -15.68
N ASN A 103 37.46 16.74 -14.56
CA ASN A 103 38.52 17.70 -14.19
C ASN A 103 39.81 17.06 -13.61
N ARG A 104 39.90 15.73 -13.55
CA ARG A 104 41.08 14.99 -13.03
C ARG A 104 41.77 14.12 -14.09
N GLN A 105 41.31 14.13 -15.34
CA GLN A 105 42.06 13.52 -16.44
C GLN A 105 43.16 14.51 -16.88
N PRO A 106 44.43 14.07 -16.97
CA PRO A 106 45.56 14.92 -17.37
C PRO A 106 45.46 15.40 -18.81
#